data_AF-A0A7J2VBA4-F1
#
_entry.id   AF-A0A7J2VBA4-F1
#
_cell.length_a   1.000
_cell.length_b   1.000
_cell.length_c   1.000
_cell.angle_alpha   90.00
_cell.angle_beta   90.00
_cell.angle_gamma   90.00
#
_symmetry.space_group_name_H-M   'P 1'
#
loop_
_entity.id
_entity.type
_entity.pdbx_description
1 polymer ?
#
loop_
_entity_poly.entity_id
_entity_poly.type
_entity_poly.pdbx_seq_one_letter_code
_entity_poly.pdbx_strand_id
1 'polypeptide(L)'
;GSRVVVSKVFHERFLPVETSNNSPSIEDVLKYNIEGLTQLEEKSIKYLNRLRKRYSGLSAVVSYSGGKDSLVALDLTHRALGDLEIVFNDTGLEMPETLRNVEEVASYYGTKLHIATAGDIFWRAVEVFGPPGKDYRWCCKVAKLVPIARLTKTKWPGGALNIVGQRAYESLDRAKSPLVWRNKWIPHMVSTTPIQYWSQLTTWLYIYRYKLPYNKLYEEGFDRLGCYLCPSCALAEYSEVKRIYPELWEKWDSVLEKWRVRLGQPREWVKYGLWRWLTPATAKNRITHHLENYTVDWRKEYSLRLQSSTVKLTPISINKYGEEIVVEFNEQVIPSDKRELYIKNATALGFKINSEDPLVVSRKGVHSFLGNSIRVKPTGDKQVLEELVDLLKIAYRLRACVYCGACVLWTRRGSVVLTHSGPQPLVELSDKERVVYVEVCPISDQLVEKIVVSLVTSDYKSFKRKTRARPMG
;
A
#
# COMPACT_ATOMS: atom_id res chain seq x y z
N GLY A 1 10.03 -36.81 -10.71
CA GLY A 1 10.76 -36.91 -9.43
C GLY A 1 11.59 -35.66 -9.24
N SER A 2 11.28 -34.87 -8.22
CA SER A 2 11.87 -33.54 -7.99
C SER A 2 13.35 -33.66 -7.56
N ARG A 3 14.30 -33.58 -8.51
CA ARG A 3 15.73 -33.46 -8.16
C ARG A 3 15.98 -32.05 -7.62
N VAL A 4 16.38 -31.97 -6.35
CA VAL A 4 16.95 -30.75 -5.78
C VAL A 4 18.33 -30.56 -6.40
N VAL A 5 18.50 -29.53 -7.22
CA VAL A 5 19.82 -29.15 -7.75
C VAL A 5 20.43 -28.14 -6.80
N VAL A 6 21.45 -28.56 -6.06
CA VAL A 6 22.23 -27.65 -5.23
C VAL A 6 23.12 -26.82 -6.15
N SER A 7 22.74 -25.56 -6.39
CA SER A 7 23.46 -24.66 -7.30
C SER A 7 24.75 -24.08 -6.71
N LYS A 8 24.88 -24.11 -5.38
CA LYS A 8 26.06 -23.65 -4.66
C LYS A 8 26.11 -24.28 -3.28
N VAL A 9 27.14 -25.08 -3.02
CA VAL A 9 27.45 -25.58 -1.67
C VAL A 9 28.41 -24.58 -1.04
N PHE A 10 27.97 -23.90 0.02
CA PHE A 10 28.87 -23.15 0.87
C PHE A 10 29.47 -24.12 1.88
N HIS A 11 30.70 -24.56 1.64
CA HIS A 11 31.47 -25.19 2.70
C HIS A 11 31.91 -24.08 3.64
N GLU A 12 31.34 -24.03 4.85
CA GLU A 12 31.92 -23.24 5.94
C GLU A 12 33.36 -23.73 6.13
N ARG A 13 34.33 -22.97 5.62
CA ARG A 13 35.76 -23.25 5.85
C ARG A 13 36.16 -23.02 7.30
N PHE A 14 35.35 -22.28 8.04
CA PHE A 14 35.49 -22.03 9.46
C PHE A 14 34.11 -22.23 10.05
N LEU A 15 33.96 -23.24 10.91
CA LEU A 15 32.86 -23.25 11.87
C LEU A 15 32.97 -21.93 12.65
N PRO A 16 31.85 -21.27 13.00
CA PRO A 16 31.90 -20.19 13.97
C PRO A 16 32.64 -20.73 15.21
N VAL A 17 33.82 -20.17 15.47
CA VAL A 17 34.60 -20.53 16.65
C VAL A 17 33.85 -19.90 17.81
N GLU A 18 33.20 -20.75 18.61
CA GLU A 18 32.68 -20.29 19.89
C GLU A 18 33.85 -19.72 20.69
N THR A 19 33.83 -18.40 20.87
CA THR A 19 34.91 -17.66 21.53
C THR A 19 34.89 -17.86 23.04
N SER A 20 33.89 -18.59 23.55
CA SER A 20 33.72 -18.94 24.95
C SER A 20 33.02 -20.29 25.11
N ASN A 21 33.44 -21.06 26.11
CA ASN A 21 32.69 -22.24 26.56
C ASN A 21 31.52 -21.86 27.51
N ASN A 22 31.36 -20.58 27.82
CA ASN A 22 30.24 -20.11 28.63
C ASN A 22 28.96 -20.12 27.79
N SER A 23 27.84 -20.50 28.40
CA SER A 23 26.50 -20.38 27.82
C SER A 23 25.80 -19.16 28.43
N PRO A 24 26.02 -17.94 27.90
CA PRO A 24 25.48 -16.72 28.50
C PRO A 24 23.95 -16.72 28.47
N SER A 25 23.32 -16.29 29.56
CA SER A 25 21.86 -16.10 29.61
C SER A 25 21.46 -14.76 29.00
N ILE A 26 20.15 -14.54 28.79
CA ILE A 26 19.67 -13.22 28.32
C ILE A 26 19.96 -12.12 29.35
N GLU A 27 19.98 -12.45 30.64
CA GLU A 27 20.38 -11.54 31.73
C GLU A 27 21.85 -11.14 31.60
N ASP A 28 22.75 -12.06 31.23
CA ASP A 28 24.15 -11.73 30.95
C ASP A 28 24.25 -10.75 29.77
N VAL A 29 23.55 -11.05 28.67
CA VAL A 29 23.54 -10.15 27.50
C VAL A 29 23.02 -8.76 27.89
N LEU A 30 21.95 -8.68 28.69
CA LEU A 30 21.42 -7.41 29.20
C LEU A 30 22.44 -6.68 30.06
N LYS A 31 23.08 -7.38 31.01
CA LYS A 31 24.10 -6.83 31.91
C LYS A 31 25.22 -6.15 31.13
N TYR A 32 25.75 -6.80 30.10
CA TYR A 32 26.85 -6.24 29.30
C TYR A 32 26.43 -5.17 28.29
N ASN A 33 25.12 -5.02 28.01
CA ASN A 33 24.60 -4.01 27.08
C ASN A 33 23.85 -2.86 27.79
N ILE A 34 23.78 -2.86 29.12
CA ILE A 34 22.88 -2.01 29.90
C ILE A 34 23.18 -0.51 29.76
N GLU A 35 24.46 -0.15 29.70
CA GLU A 35 24.90 1.23 29.60
C GLU A 35 24.47 1.83 28.25
N GLY A 36 24.81 1.16 27.15
CA GLY A 36 24.42 1.57 25.80
C GLY A 36 22.90 1.62 25.61
N LEU A 37 22.17 0.66 26.17
CA LEU A 37 20.71 0.64 26.15
C LEU A 37 20.12 1.85 26.88
N THR A 38 20.65 2.18 28.06
CA THR A 38 20.19 3.33 28.87
C THR A 38 20.47 4.65 28.15
N GLN A 39 21.65 4.82 27.53
CA GLN A 39 21.97 6.01 26.74
C GLN A 39 21.02 6.18 25.54
N LEU A 40 20.60 5.09 24.88
CA LEU A 40 19.64 5.15 23.77
C LEU A 40 18.24 5.51 24.27
N GLU A 41 17.80 4.93 25.38
CA GLU A 41 16.54 5.26 26.04
C GLU A 41 16.46 6.75 26.41
N GLU A 42 17.47 7.29 27.09
CA GLU A 42 17.53 8.70 27.48
C GLU A 42 17.49 9.64 26.27
N LYS A 43 18.21 9.29 25.19
CA LYS A 43 18.18 10.05 23.93
C LYS A 43 16.78 10.07 23.33
N SER A 44 16.09 8.93 23.33
CA SER A 44 14.73 8.80 22.82
C SER A 44 13.71 9.60 23.67
N ILE A 45 13.79 9.51 25.00
CA ILE A 45 12.92 10.28 25.92
C ILE A 45 13.17 11.79 25.79
N LYS A 46 14.44 12.22 25.74
CA LYS A 46 14.80 13.64 25.53
C LYS A 46 14.34 14.14 24.17
N TYR A 47 14.35 13.29 23.15
CA TYR A 47 13.81 13.61 21.83
C TYR A 47 12.30 13.82 21.86
N LEU A 48 11.55 12.89 22.46
CA LEU A 48 10.10 12.97 22.59
C LEU A 48 9.66 14.21 23.39
N ASN A 49 10.33 14.51 24.50
CA ASN A 49 10.05 15.70 25.31
C ASN A 49 10.28 17.01 24.53
N ARG A 50 11.36 17.09 23.73
CA ARG A 50 11.59 18.25 22.85
C ARG A 50 10.52 18.39 21.78
N LEU A 51 10.08 17.30 21.18
CA LEU A 51 8.98 17.32 20.22
C LEU A 51 7.66 17.72 20.86
N ARG A 52 7.35 17.21 22.06
CA ARG A 52 6.15 17.58 22.80
C ARG A 52 6.07 19.07 23.06
N LYS A 53 7.19 19.72 23.41
CA LYS A 53 7.27 21.19 23.55
C LYS A 53 7.00 21.91 22.24
N ARG A 54 7.54 21.42 21.12
CA ARG A 54 7.33 22.01 19.79
C ARG A 54 5.90 21.85 19.28
N TYR A 55 5.23 20.75 19.62
CA TYR A 55 3.88 20.39 19.20
C TYR A 55 2.93 20.32 20.40
N SER A 56 3.03 21.28 21.33
CA SER A 56 2.25 21.30 22.58
C SER A 56 0.75 21.34 22.35
N GLY A 57 0.31 21.96 21.25
CA GLY A 57 -1.11 22.03 20.84
C GLY A 57 -1.67 20.78 20.16
N LEU A 58 -0.87 19.74 19.93
CA LEU A 58 -1.33 18.50 19.30
C LEU A 58 -1.44 17.37 20.32
N SER A 59 -2.45 16.52 20.25
CA SER A 59 -2.48 15.26 21.02
C SER A 59 -1.34 14.34 20.58
N ALA A 60 -0.78 13.56 21.51
CA ALA A 60 0.17 12.50 21.20
C ALA A 60 -0.59 11.20 20.96
N VAL A 61 -0.35 10.55 19.82
CA VAL A 61 -0.94 9.26 19.49
C VAL A 61 0.16 8.29 19.07
N VAL A 62 0.05 7.03 19.48
CA VAL A 62 0.98 5.98 19.05
C VAL A 62 0.25 5.06 18.09
N SER A 63 0.76 4.94 16.86
CA SER A 63 0.31 3.91 15.93
C SER A 63 0.91 2.57 16.34
N TYR A 64 0.19 1.84 17.18
CA TYR A 64 0.60 0.51 17.65
C TYR A 64 0.13 -0.56 16.65
N SER A 65 1.01 -1.47 16.25
CA SER A 65 0.68 -2.51 15.25
C SER A 65 0.64 -3.93 15.81
N GLY A 66 0.81 -4.11 17.12
CA GLY A 66 1.08 -5.42 17.73
C GLY A 66 2.51 -5.94 17.48
N GLY A 67 3.41 -5.11 16.94
CA GLY A 67 4.79 -5.46 16.64
C GLY A 67 5.78 -4.95 17.71
N LYS A 68 6.92 -5.64 17.84
CA LYS A 68 8.00 -5.31 18.79
C LYS A 68 8.47 -3.85 18.71
N ASP A 69 8.65 -3.34 17.49
CA ASP A 69 9.18 -2.00 17.26
C ASP A 69 8.15 -0.92 17.68
N SER A 70 6.87 -1.16 17.40
CA SER A 70 5.79 -0.27 17.87
C SER A 70 5.55 -0.36 19.37
N LEU A 71 5.84 -1.50 20.01
CA LEU A 71 5.73 -1.68 21.46
C LEU A 71 6.79 -0.86 22.19
N VAL A 72 8.03 -0.88 21.72
CA VAL A 72 9.11 -0.05 22.29
C VAL A 72 8.82 1.44 22.07
N ALA A 73 8.34 1.81 20.88
CA ALA A 73 7.95 3.20 20.63
C ALA A 73 6.80 3.66 21.55
N LEU A 74 5.85 2.78 21.85
CA LEU A 74 4.76 3.03 22.81
C LEU A 74 5.31 3.23 24.23
N ASP A 75 6.12 2.30 24.74
CA ASP A 75 6.66 2.38 26.10
C ASP A 75 7.51 3.65 26.31
N LEU A 76 8.43 3.94 25.38
CA LEU A 76 9.23 5.16 25.42
C LEU A 76 8.37 6.44 25.42
N THR A 77 7.27 6.43 24.65
CA THR A 77 6.35 7.57 24.59
C THR A 77 5.55 7.70 25.87
N HIS A 78 5.08 6.59 26.43
CA HIS A 78 4.38 6.56 27.71
C HIS A 78 5.26 7.09 28.84
N ARG A 79 6.50 6.60 28.95
CA ARG A 79 7.49 7.09 29.94
C ARG A 79 7.83 8.57 29.77
N ALA A 80 7.93 9.04 28.52
CA ALA A 80 8.29 10.41 28.25
C ALA A 80 7.15 11.41 28.47
N LEU A 81 5.93 11.05 28.07
CA LEU A 81 4.80 11.98 27.93
C LEU A 81 3.64 11.70 28.89
N GLY A 82 3.51 10.47 29.40
CA GLY A 82 2.40 9.99 30.24
C GLY A 82 1.09 9.84 29.46
N ASP A 83 0.51 10.97 29.05
CA ASP A 83 -0.78 11.06 28.35
C ASP A 83 -0.61 10.83 26.84
N LEU A 84 -1.14 9.70 26.36
CA LEU A 84 -1.19 9.33 24.95
C LEU A 84 -2.39 8.44 24.67
N GLU A 85 -2.77 8.34 23.40
CA GLU A 85 -3.78 7.41 22.91
C GLU A 85 -3.18 6.44 21.88
N ILE A 86 -3.71 5.22 21.80
CA ILE A 86 -3.28 4.21 20.82
C ILE A 86 -4.20 4.22 19.61
N VAL A 87 -3.59 4.17 18.42
CA VAL A 87 -4.29 3.88 17.16
C VAL A 87 -3.83 2.53 16.63
N PHE A 88 -4.76 1.63 16.43
CA PHE A 88 -4.55 0.36 15.74
C PHE A 88 -5.32 0.34 14.43
N ASN A 89 -4.74 -0.22 13.37
CA ASN A 89 -5.40 -0.40 12.09
C ASN A 89 -5.66 -1.88 11.84
N ASP A 90 -6.89 -2.29 12.06
CA ASP A 90 -7.40 -3.61 11.74
C ASP A 90 -7.70 -3.70 10.24
N THR A 91 -6.84 -4.41 9.50
CA THR A 91 -7.02 -4.65 8.07
C THR A 91 -8.01 -5.77 7.76
N GLY A 92 -8.48 -6.51 8.77
CA GLY A 92 -9.19 -7.78 8.61
C GLY A 92 -8.30 -8.92 8.13
N LEU A 93 -6.97 -8.77 8.21
CA LEU A 93 -5.95 -9.72 7.72
C LEU A 93 -4.87 -10.02 8.76
N GLU A 94 -5.09 -9.61 10.00
CA GLU A 94 -4.22 -9.83 11.13
C GLU A 94 -4.34 -11.26 11.63
N MET A 95 -3.26 -11.77 12.23
CA MET A 95 -3.32 -13.03 12.96
C MET A 95 -4.02 -12.80 14.32
N PRO A 96 -4.78 -13.78 14.85
CA PRO A 96 -5.57 -13.60 16.08
C PRO A 96 -4.78 -13.08 17.29
N GLU A 97 -3.53 -13.50 17.44
CA GLU A 97 -2.60 -13.11 18.51
C GLU A 97 -2.23 -11.63 18.40
N THR A 98 -2.23 -11.07 17.19
CA THR A 98 -2.00 -9.63 16.98
C THR A 98 -3.18 -8.83 17.53
N LEU A 99 -4.41 -9.28 17.32
CA LEU A 99 -5.60 -8.63 17.87
C LEU A 99 -5.59 -8.72 19.41
N ARG A 100 -5.36 -9.92 19.96
CA ARG A 100 -5.27 -10.14 21.42
C ARG A 100 -4.17 -9.29 22.06
N ASN A 101 -2.99 -9.25 21.46
CA ASN A 101 -1.87 -8.48 22.00
C ASN A 101 -2.12 -6.96 21.96
N VAL A 102 -2.84 -6.46 20.95
CA VAL A 102 -3.24 -5.04 20.90
C VAL A 102 -4.17 -4.67 22.06
N GLU A 103 -5.13 -5.53 22.37
CA GLU A 103 -6.03 -5.34 23.52
C GLU A 103 -5.25 -5.43 24.84
N GLU A 104 -4.45 -6.48 25.02
CA GLU A 104 -3.60 -6.70 26.20
C GLU A 104 -2.69 -5.48 26.48
N VAL A 105 -2.02 -4.98 25.45
CA VAL A 105 -1.10 -3.84 25.57
C VAL A 105 -1.86 -2.56 25.89
N ALA A 106 -3.01 -2.31 25.26
CA ALA A 106 -3.83 -1.14 25.60
C ALA A 106 -4.29 -1.17 27.06
N SER A 107 -4.70 -2.35 27.56
CA SER A 107 -5.04 -2.57 28.96
C SER A 107 -3.84 -2.39 29.89
N TYR A 108 -2.67 -2.94 29.54
CA TYR A 108 -1.43 -2.82 30.31
C TYR A 108 -1.02 -1.36 30.57
N TYR A 109 -1.13 -0.49 29.56
CA TYR A 109 -0.82 0.94 29.69
C TYR A 109 -2.00 1.80 30.16
N GLY A 110 -3.20 1.24 30.34
CA GLY A 110 -4.39 1.99 30.75
C GLY A 110 -4.79 3.13 29.79
N THR A 111 -4.52 2.97 28.50
CA THR A 111 -4.71 4.03 27.47
C THR A 111 -5.87 3.71 26.52
N LYS A 112 -6.47 4.76 25.95
CA LYS A 112 -7.57 4.62 24.98
C LYS A 112 -7.06 4.00 23.68
N LEU A 113 -7.70 2.92 23.25
CA LEU A 113 -7.48 2.27 21.97
C LEU A 113 -8.53 2.73 20.94
N HIS A 114 -8.06 3.28 19.82
CA HIS A 114 -8.91 3.57 18.66
C HIS A 114 -8.60 2.63 17.52
N ILE A 115 -9.61 1.92 17.04
CA ILE A 115 -9.48 0.93 15.97
C ILE A 115 -9.98 1.53 14.66
N ALA A 116 -9.10 1.63 13.67
CA ALA A 116 -9.47 1.88 12.28
C ALA A 116 -9.72 0.54 11.58
N THR A 117 -10.98 0.21 11.30
CA THR A 117 -11.36 -1.05 10.64
C THR A 117 -11.48 -0.90 9.12
N ALA A 118 -10.90 -1.85 8.39
CA ALA A 118 -11.05 -1.98 6.95
C ALA A 118 -12.26 -2.84 6.53
N GLY A 119 -12.81 -3.63 7.45
CA GLY A 119 -13.84 -4.62 7.15
C GLY A 119 -13.41 -5.62 6.07
N ASP A 120 -14.32 -5.92 5.14
CA ASP A 120 -14.12 -6.91 4.08
C ASP A 120 -13.42 -6.35 2.82
N ILE A 121 -12.98 -5.09 2.82
CA ILE A 121 -12.63 -4.36 1.60
C ILE A 121 -11.51 -5.00 0.79
N PHE A 122 -10.58 -5.70 1.44
CA PHE A 122 -9.53 -6.44 0.77
C PHE A 122 -10.09 -7.52 -0.16
N TRP A 123 -11.04 -8.31 0.34
CA TRP A 123 -11.64 -9.43 -0.39
C TRP A 123 -12.50 -8.97 -1.56
N ARG A 124 -13.15 -7.80 -1.45
CA ARG A 124 -13.84 -7.19 -2.61
C ARG A 124 -12.86 -6.60 -3.62
N ALA A 125 -11.79 -5.95 -3.13
CA ALA A 125 -10.82 -5.30 -4.00
C ALA A 125 -9.91 -6.28 -4.77
N VAL A 126 -9.62 -7.48 -4.23
CA VAL A 126 -8.81 -8.47 -4.94
C VAL A 126 -9.48 -8.98 -6.22
N GLU A 127 -10.81 -8.93 -6.33
CA GLU A 127 -11.51 -9.26 -7.60
C GLU A 127 -11.33 -8.18 -8.68
N VAL A 128 -10.98 -6.95 -8.28
CA VAL A 128 -10.70 -5.83 -9.20
C VAL A 128 -9.22 -5.78 -9.57
N PHE A 129 -8.35 -5.79 -8.57
CA PHE A 129 -6.92 -5.57 -8.78
C PHE A 129 -6.14 -6.88 -9.01
N GLY A 130 -6.68 -8.02 -8.59
CA GLY A 130 -5.92 -9.26 -8.41
C GLY A 130 -4.92 -9.19 -7.25
N PRO A 131 -4.11 -10.24 -7.05
CA PRO A 131 -3.23 -10.34 -5.89
C PRO A 131 -2.32 -9.12 -5.74
N PRO A 132 -2.14 -8.58 -4.52
CA PRO A 132 -1.23 -7.46 -4.29
C PRO A 132 0.22 -7.91 -4.45
N GLY A 133 1.09 -6.98 -4.84
CA GLY A 133 2.52 -7.21 -4.98
C GLY A 133 3.36 -6.26 -4.13
N LYS A 134 4.65 -6.56 -3.96
CA LYS A 134 5.66 -5.67 -3.36
C LYS A 134 5.70 -4.31 -4.06
N ASP A 135 5.49 -4.29 -5.36
CA ASP A 135 5.43 -3.13 -6.24
C ASP A 135 4.00 -2.74 -6.66
N TYR A 136 2.98 -3.44 -6.17
CA TYR A 136 1.56 -3.26 -6.50
C TYR A 136 0.70 -3.31 -5.23
N ARG A 137 1.00 -2.41 -4.30
CA ARG A 137 0.47 -2.40 -2.92
C ARG A 137 -0.87 -1.69 -2.81
N TRP A 138 -1.82 -2.01 -3.70
CA TRP A 138 -3.18 -1.46 -3.62
C TRP A 138 -3.87 -1.78 -2.29
N CYS A 139 -3.56 -2.94 -1.68
CA CYS A 139 -4.09 -3.36 -0.40
C CYS A 139 -3.79 -2.36 0.73
N CYS A 140 -2.57 -1.79 0.76
CA CYS A 140 -2.20 -0.78 1.75
C CYS A 140 -3.05 0.49 1.62
N LYS A 141 -3.50 0.83 0.42
CA LYS A 141 -4.36 2.00 0.23
C LYS A 141 -5.75 1.77 0.81
N VAL A 142 -6.39 0.68 0.40
CA VAL A 142 -7.79 0.42 0.76
C VAL A 142 -7.95 -0.05 2.20
N ALA A 143 -7.01 -0.84 2.72
CA ALA A 143 -7.13 -1.49 4.02
C ALA A 143 -6.30 -0.84 5.14
N LYS A 144 -5.34 0.04 4.82
CA LYS A 144 -4.53 0.75 5.85
C LYS A 144 -4.73 2.24 5.82
N LEU A 145 -4.34 2.88 4.71
CA LEU A 145 -4.24 4.33 4.65
C LEU A 145 -5.62 4.99 4.74
N VAL A 146 -6.62 4.46 4.04
CA VAL A 146 -7.95 5.04 4.04
C VAL A 146 -8.69 4.87 5.39
N PRO A 147 -8.73 3.68 6.01
CA PRO A 147 -9.31 3.52 7.35
C PRO A 147 -8.66 4.43 8.40
N ILE A 148 -7.31 4.45 8.47
CA ILE A 148 -6.59 5.34 9.41
C ILE A 148 -6.95 6.80 9.13
N ALA A 149 -6.91 7.22 7.86
CA ALA A 149 -7.22 8.60 7.50
C ALA A 149 -8.65 9.02 7.91
N ARG A 150 -9.64 8.13 7.78
CA ARG A 150 -11.02 8.41 8.23
C ARG A 150 -11.08 8.56 9.74
N LEU A 151 -10.44 7.64 10.46
CA LEU A 151 -10.39 7.68 11.92
C LEU A 151 -9.71 8.97 12.40
N THR A 152 -8.50 9.27 11.90
CA THR A 152 -7.73 10.42 12.36
C THR A 152 -8.39 11.73 11.98
N LYS A 153 -9.01 11.84 10.79
CA LYS A 153 -9.76 13.05 10.41
C LYS A 153 -10.96 13.29 11.33
N THR A 154 -11.56 12.24 11.87
CA THR A 154 -12.70 12.32 12.79
C THR A 154 -12.25 12.67 14.21
N LYS A 155 -11.20 12.01 14.70
CA LYS A 155 -10.71 12.15 16.08
C LYS A 155 -9.83 13.38 16.28
N TRP A 156 -8.95 13.67 15.32
CA TRP A 156 -7.97 14.76 15.36
C TRP A 156 -8.00 15.57 14.06
N PRO A 157 -9.11 16.29 13.75
CA PRO A 157 -9.21 17.10 12.54
C PRO A 157 -8.14 18.20 12.46
N GLY A 158 -7.69 18.73 13.60
CA GLY A 158 -6.58 19.68 13.71
C GLY A 158 -5.18 19.07 13.63
N GLY A 159 -5.09 17.74 13.51
CA GLY A 159 -3.83 16.99 13.54
C GLY A 159 -3.49 16.43 14.92
N ALA A 160 -2.57 15.46 14.92
CA ALA A 160 -1.94 14.92 16.12
C ALA A 160 -0.47 14.60 15.82
N LEU A 161 0.33 14.51 16.89
CA LEU A 161 1.68 13.99 16.84
C LEU A 161 1.59 12.45 16.86
N ASN A 162 1.85 11.84 15.71
CA ASN A 162 1.81 10.40 15.50
C ASN A 162 3.18 9.76 15.70
N ILE A 163 3.32 8.96 16.74
CA ILE A 163 4.52 8.18 17.01
C ILE A 163 4.38 6.81 16.34
N VAL A 164 5.41 6.39 15.60
CA VAL A 164 5.45 5.08 14.94
C VAL A 164 6.73 4.33 15.30
N GLY A 165 6.67 3.00 15.30
CA GLY A 165 7.83 2.11 15.52
C GLY A 165 8.70 1.92 14.27
N GLN A 166 9.07 2.99 13.56
CA GLN A 166 9.92 2.90 12.37
C GLN A 166 11.41 2.93 12.73
N ARG A 167 12.24 2.13 12.05
CA ARG A 167 13.71 2.12 12.16
C ARG A 167 14.38 2.26 10.80
N ALA A 168 15.54 2.91 10.77
CA ALA A 168 16.39 3.08 9.60
C ALA A 168 16.83 1.74 9.01
N TYR A 169 17.12 0.75 9.86
CA TYR A 169 17.64 -0.56 9.48
C TYR A 169 16.61 -1.49 8.81
N GLU A 170 15.35 -1.07 8.66
CA GLU A 170 14.32 -1.89 8.01
C GLU A 170 14.31 -1.77 6.48
N SER A 171 14.77 -0.63 5.92
CA SER A 171 14.95 -0.43 4.48
C SER A 171 15.74 0.84 4.16
N LEU A 172 16.31 0.91 2.95
CA LEU A 172 16.99 2.12 2.46
C LEU A 172 16.09 3.37 2.45
N ASP A 173 14.79 3.20 2.16
CA ASP A 173 13.83 4.32 2.18
C ASP A 173 13.58 4.83 3.61
N ARG A 174 13.51 3.91 4.59
CA ARG A 174 13.35 4.28 6.01
C ARG A 174 14.62 4.93 6.56
N ALA A 175 15.80 4.48 6.13
CA ALA A 175 17.07 5.12 6.48
C ALA A 175 17.17 6.58 5.99
N LYS A 176 16.60 6.88 4.82
CA LYS A 176 16.56 8.24 4.25
C LYS A 176 15.42 9.11 4.78
N SER A 177 14.51 8.53 5.56
CA SER A 177 13.35 9.27 6.07
C SER A 177 13.78 10.29 7.13
N PRO A 178 13.28 11.54 7.09
CA PRO A 178 13.57 12.49 8.15
C PRO A 178 12.90 12.05 9.46
N LEU A 179 13.44 12.51 10.60
CA LEU A 179 12.94 12.15 11.93
C LEU A 179 11.50 12.64 12.21
N VAL A 180 11.10 13.73 11.55
CA VAL A 180 9.74 14.27 11.59
C VAL A 180 9.25 14.45 10.17
N TRP A 181 8.07 13.93 9.84
CA TRP A 181 7.52 14.00 8.49
C TRP A 181 5.99 14.12 8.52
N ARG A 182 5.40 14.39 7.35
CA ARG A 182 3.96 14.25 7.11
C ARG A 182 3.74 13.22 6.02
N ASN A 183 2.87 12.26 6.28
CA ASN A 183 2.47 11.31 5.26
C ASN A 183 1.53 12.04 4.29
N LYS A 184 1.83 11.99 2.99
CA LYS A 184 0.93 12.55 1.98
C LYS A 184 -0.50 12.02 2.16
N TRP A 185 -0.69 10.73 2.37
CA TRP A 185 -2.03 10.16 2.51
C TRP A 185 -2.78 10.59 3.77
N ILE A 186 -2.11 11.18 4.76
CA ILE A 186 -2.69 11.63 6.04
C ILE A 186 -1.98 12.94 6.47
N PRO A 187 -2.14 14.03 5.70
CA PRO A 187 -1.24 15.18 5.78
C PRO A 187 -1.42 16.03 7.05
N HIS A 188 -2.55 15.90 7.75
CA HIS A 188 -2.80 16.57 9.02
C HIS A 188 -2.00 15.96 10.19
N MET A 189 -1.51 14.73 10.05
CA MET A 189 -0.76 14.04 11.11
C MET A 189 0.74 14.31 10.96
N VAL A 190 1.37 14.80 12.04
CA VAL A 190 2.82 14.95 12.11
C VAL A 190 3.39 13.66 12.64
N SER A 191 4.18 12.93 11.85
CA SER A 191 4.72 11.63 12.24
C SER A 191 6.17 11.71 12.70
N THR A 192 6.54 10.85 13.65
CA THR A 192 7.90 10.71 14.17
C THR A 192 8.18 9.29 14.68
N THR A 193 9.44 8.95 14.92
CA THR A 193 9.84 7.72 15.60
C THR A 193 10.94 8.01 16.63
N PRO A 194 10.81 7.53 17.89
CA PRO A 194 11.85 7.66 18.91
C PRO A 194 12.98 6.64 18.73
N ILE A 195 12.83 5.64 17.85
CA ILE A 195 13.74 4.49 17.71
C ILE A 195 14.41 4.42 16.34
N GLN A 196 14.46 5.53 15.59
CA GLN A 196 14.96 5.57 14.21
C GLN A 196 16.31 4.83 14.03
N TYR A 197 17.24 4.96 14.97
CA TYR A 197 18.58 4.36 14.87
C TYR A 197 18.79 3.17 15.81
N TRP A 198 17.73 2.58 16.35
CA TRP A 198 17.84 1.39 17.19
C TRP A 198 18.07 0.15 16.31
N SER A 199 18.94 -0.75 16.75
CA SER A 199 19.11 -2.06 16.12
C SER A 199 17.97 -3.00 16.55
N GLN A 200 17.78 -4.12 15.84
CA GLN A 200 16.78 -5.11 16.23
C GLN A 200 17.12 -5.76 17.58
N LEU A 201 18.41 -5.95 17.84
CA LEU A 201 18.92 -6.45 19.12
C LEU A 201 18.55 -5.48 20.24
N THR A 202 18.80 -4.18 20.06
CA THR A 202 18.45 -3.14 21.03
C THR A 202 16.96 -3.16 21.37
N THR A 203 16.09 -3.28 20.35
CA THR A 203 14.63 -3.37 20.54
C THR A 203 14.25 -4.57 21.42
N TRP A 204 14.84 -5.74 21.18
CA TRP A 204 14.57 -6.93 21.98
C TRP A 204 15.13 -6.85 23.39
N LEU A 205 16.37 -6.37 23.56
CA LEU A 205 16.96 -6.13 24.88
C LEU A 205 16.11 -5.16 25.71
N TYR A 206 15.55 -4.13 25.09
CA TYR A 206 14.62 -3.22 25.77
C TYR A 206 13.36 -3.94 26.25
N ILE A 207 12.74 -4.74 25.37
CA ILE A 207 11.54 -5.54 25.71
C ILE A 207 11.83 -6.48 26.87
N TYR A 208 12.95 -7.20 26.85
CA TYR A 208 13.31 -8.14 27.91
C TYR A 208 13.66 -7.44 29.22
N ARG A 209 14.39 -6.32 29.16
CA ARG A 209 14.73 -5.51 30.35
C ARG A 209 13.48 -5.09 31.12
N TYR A 210 12.46 -4.64 30.41
CA TYR A 210 11.23 -4.12 31.00
C TYR A 210 10.08 -5.12 31.02
N LYS A 211 10.33 -6.37 30.61
CA LYS A 211 9.34 -7.46 30.54
C LYS A 211 8.04 -7.03 29.84
N LEU A 212 8.18 -6.29 28.74
CA LEU A 212 7.02 -5.74 28.02
C LEU A 212 6.17 -6.86 27.38
N PRO A 213 4.83 -6.73 27.33
CA PRO A 213 3.93 -7.73 26.75
C PRO A 213 4.02 -7.74 25.21
N TYR A 214 5.03 -8.43 24.68
CA TYR A 214 5.20 -8.60 23.23
C TYR A 214 4.33 -9.73 22.68
N ASN A 215 3.99 -9.63 21.40
CA ASN A 215 3.20 -10.62 20.71
C ASN A 215 3.92 -11.98 20.62
N LYS A 216 3.27 -13.03 21.12
CA LYS A 216 3.84 -14.40 21.18
C LYS A 216 4.13 -15.04 19.83
N LEU A 217 3.63 -14.51 18.72
CA LEU A 217 4.03 -14.96 17.39
C LEU A 217 5.54 -14.80 17.13
N TYR A 218 6.24 -13.92 17.83
CA TYR A 218 7.71 -13.85 17.73
C TYR A 218 8.41 -15.14 18.20
N GLU A 219 7.77 -15.94 19.06
CA GLU A 219 8.27 -17.25 19.52
C GLU A 219 7.97 -18.37 18.50
N GLU A 220 7.04 -18.13 17.57
CA GLU A 220 6.61 -19.06 16.52
C GLU A 220 7.38 -18.86 15.19
N GLY A 221 8.49 -18.13 15.21
CA GLY A 221 9.36 -17.95 14.04
C GLY A 221 9.05 -16.72 13.15
N PHE A 222 8.11 -15.86 13.56
CA PHE A 222 7.85 -14.60 12.85
C PHE A 222 8.87 -13.52 13.24
N ASP A 223 9.56 -12.90 12.28
CA ASP A 223 10.50 -11.79 12.52
C ASP A 223 9.81 -10.41 12.44
N ARG A 224 8.69 -10.35 11.72
CA ARG A 224 7.84 -9.19 11.49
C ARG A 224 6.38 -9.60 11.55
N LEU A 225 5.57 -8.77 12.18
CA LEU A 225 4.13 -8.98 12.27
C LEU A 225 3.38 -7.98 11.40
N GLY A 226 2.38 -8.48 10.70
CA GLY A 226 1.56 -7.74 9.75
C GLY A 226 0.44 -8.63 9.21
N CYS A 227 -0.08 -8.28 8.04
CA CYS A 227 -1.11 -9.09 7.39
C CYS A 227 -0.53 -10.48 7.03
N TYR A 228 -1.22 -11.58 7.34
CA TYR A 228 -0.71 -12.95 7.14
C TYR A 228 -0.37 -13.28 5.66
N LEU A 229 -1.04 -12.59 4.72
CA LEU A 229 -0.85 -12.75 3.27
C LEU A 229 0.04 -11.66 2.62
N CYS A 230 0.73 -10.84 3.41
CA CYS A 230 1.44 -9.67 2.91
C CYS A 230 2.47 -10.04 1.83
N PRO A 231 2.48 -9.43 0.63
CA PRO A 231 3.48 -9.76 -0.39
C PRO A 231 4.91 -9.36 0.00
N SER A 232 5.08 -8.58 1.07
CA SER A 232 6.38 -8.07 1.52
C SER A 232 7.05 -8.93 2.59
N CYS A 233 6.41 -9.99 3.09
CA CYS A 233 7.01 -10.92 4.05
C CYS A 233 7.92 -11.96 3.38
N ALA A 234 8.69 -12.68 4.20
CA ALA A 234 9.49 -13.81 3.74
C ALA A 234 8.59 -14.98 3.32
N LEU A 235 9.10 -15.87 2.45
CA LEU A 235 8.35 -17.09 2.11
C LEU A 235 8.26 -18.05 3.31
N ALA A 236 9.24 -18.01 4.21
CA ALA A 236 9.21 -18.80 5.45
C ALA A 236 8.01 -18.42 6.33
N GLU A 237 7.67 -17.13 6.42
CA GLU A 237 6.48 -16.69 7.17
C GLU A 237 5.18 -17.29 6.59
N TYR A 238 5.08 -17.50 5.27
CA TYR A 238 3.91 -18.20 4.71
C TYR A 238 3.85 -19.66 5.13
N SER A 239 5.00 -20.33 5.27
CA SER A 239 5.07 -21.70 5.81
C SER A 239 4.55 -21.75 7.24
N GLU A 240 4.94 -20.78 8.08
CA GLU A 240 4.43 -20.67 9.45
C GLU A 240 2.93 -20.36 9.49
N VAL A 241 2.44 -19.43 8.66
CA VAL A 241 1.00 -19.16 8.55
C VAL A 241 0.24 -20.42 8.12
N LYS A 242 0.75 -21.18 7.15
CA LYS A 242 0.12 -22.44 6.71
C LYS A 242 0.12 -23.51 7.80
N ARG A 243 1.18 -23.57 8.61
CA ARG A 243 1.31 -24.51 9.73
C ARG A 243 0.36 -24.18 10.87
N ILE A 244 0.27 -22.91 11.26
CA ILE A 244 -0.45 -22.46 12.46
C ILE A 244 -1.92 -22.12 12.13
N TYR A 245 -2.18 -21.56 10.94
CA TYR A 245 -3.51 -21.11 10.49
C TYR A 245 -3.88 -21.64 9.10
N PRO A 246 -4.06 -22.98 8.96
CA PRO A 246 -4.34 -23.59 7.66
C PRO A 246 -5.58 -22.99 6.96
N GLU A 247 -6.64 -22.67 7.70
CA GLU A 247 -7.87 -22.08 7.13
C GLU A 247 -7.65 -20.66 6.57
N LEU A 248 -6.88 -19.82 7.27
CA LEU A 248 -6.52 -18.49 6.77
C LEU A 248 -5.68 -18.59 5.51
N TRP A 249 -4.73 -19.54 5.50
CA TRP A 249 -3.89 -19.78 4.32
C TRP A 249 -4.70 -20.33 3.15
N GLU A 250 -5.58 -21.30 3.37
CA GLU A 250 -6.40 -21.93 2.32
C GLU A 250 -7.30 -20.91 1.62
N LYS A 251 -7.88 -19.98 2.38
CA LYS A 251 -8.64 -18.86 1.81
C LYS A 251 -7.78 -18.02 0.87
N TRP A 252 -6.53 -17.75 1.23
CA TRP A 252 -5.61 -16.99 0.39
C TRP A 252 -5.11 -17.78 -0.82
N ASP A 253 -4.75 -19.05 -0.61
CA ASP A 253 -4.29 -19.97 -1.65
C ASP A 253 -5.35 -20.15 -2.74
N SER A 254 -6.62 -20.24 -2.35
CA SER A 254 -7.77 -20.28 -3.28
C SER A 254 -7.84 -19.04 -4.17
N VAL A 255 -7.57 -17.86 -3.61
CA VAL A 255 -7.52 -16.61 -4.40
C VAL A 255 -6.32 -16.62 -5.36
N LEU A 256 -5.16 -17.07 -4.89
CA LEU A 256 -3.96 -17.19 -5.72
C LEU A 256 -4.16 -18.16 -6.89
N GLU A 257 -4.71 -19.35 -6.63
CA GLU A 257 -4.98 -20.35 -7.66
C GLU A 257 -6.03 -19.88 -8.67
N LYS A 258 -7.11 -19.26 -8.20
CA LYS A 258 -8.12 -18.63 -9.06
C LYS A 258 -7.49 -17.60 -10.01
N TRP A 259 -6.62 -16.73 -9.50
CA TRP A 259 -5.92 -15.74 -10.32
C TRP A 259 -4.83 -16.35 -11.20
N ARG A 260 -4.14 -17.40 -10.74
CA ARG A 260 -3.16 -18.15 -11.54
C ARG A 260 -3.81 -18.69 -12.81
N VAL A 261 -4.98 -19.33 -12.68
CA VAL A 261 -5.76 -19.87 -13.81
C VAL A 261 -6.21 -18.73 -14.73
N ARG A 262 -6.81 -17.67 -14.19
CA ARG A 262 -7.25 -16.48 -14.94
C ARG A 262 -6.14 -15.83 -15.76
N LEU A 263 -4.93 -15.77 -15.21
CA LEU A 263 -3.77 -15.16 -15.86
C LEU A 263 -3.00 -16.13 -16.77
N GLY A 264 -3.46 -17.39 -16.91
CA GLY A 264 -2.76 -18.41 -17.67
C GLY A 264 -1.34 -18.68 -17.15
N GLN A 265 -1.12 -18.54 -15.85
CA GLN A 265 0.19 -18.67 -15.21
C GLN A 265 0.43 -20.14 -14.81
N PRO A 266 1.69 -20.63 -14.88
CA PRO A 266 2.03 -21.98 -14.45
C PRO A 266 2.09 -22.05 -12.91
N ARG A 267 2.15 -23.26 -12.35
CA ARG A 267 2.11 -23.50 -10.88
C ARG A 267 3.24 -22.80 -10.13
N GLU A 268 4.36 -22.61 -10.80
CA GLU A 268 5.55 -21.89 -10.36
C GLU A 268 5.25 -20.46 -9.92
N TRP A 269 4.22 -19.83 -10.50
CA TRP A 269 3.81 -18.48 -10.15
C TRP A 269 3.36 -18.35 -8.70
N VAL A 270 2.62 -19.35 -8.20
CA VAL A 270 2.22 -19.46 -6.78
C VAL A 270 3.35 -20.04 -5.96
N LYS A 271 3.91 -21.19 -6.39
CA LYS A 271 4.93 -21.95 -5.65
C LYS A 271 6.16 -21.11 -5.26
N TYR A 272 6.68 -20.29 -6.16
CA TYR A 272 7.85 -19.44 -5.88
C TYR A 272 7.48 -18.00 -5.48
N GLY A 273 6.18 -17.73 -5.29
CA GLY A 273 5.68 -16.42 -4.90
C GLY A 273 5.98 -15.33 -5.93
N LEU A 274 5.92 -15.64 -7.23
CA LEU A 274 6.17 -14.70 -8.32
C LEU A 274 5.04 -13.66 -8.45
N TRP A 275 3.83 -14.01 -7.98
CA TRP A 275 2.69 -13.09 -7.83
C TRP A 275 2.99 -11.85 -6.99
N ARG A 276 4.03 -11.90 -6.14
CA ARG A 276 4.48 -10.78 -5.31
C ARG A 276 5.12 -9.64 -6.10
N TRP A 277 5.27 -9.78 -7.42
CA TRP A 277 5.73 -8.71 -8.31
C TRP A 277 4.83 -8.60 -9.54
N LEU A 278 4.18 -7.44 -9.67
CA LEU A 278 3.40 -7.11 -10.86
C LEU A 278 4.34 -6.83 -12.04
N THR A 279 5.39 -6.04 -11.81
CA THR A 279 6.34 -5.67 -12.87
C THR A 279 7.36 -6.79 -13.14
N PRO A 280 8.09 -6.74 -14.27
CA PRO A 280 9.32 -7.50 -14.53
C PRO A 280 10.48 -7.11 -13.59
N ALA A 281 10.26 -7.16 -12.28
CA ALA A 281 11.24 -6.75 -11.28
C ALA A 281 12.49 -7.65 -11.37
N THR A 282 13.66 -7.08 -11.08
CA THR A 282 14.94 -7.82 -11.10
C THR A 282 14.90 -9.11 -10.26
N ALA A 283 14.23 -9.06 -9.10
CA ALA A 283 14.04 -10.25 -8.26
C ALA A 283 13.15 -11.32 -8.92
N LYS A 284 12.06 -10.93 -9.60
CA LYS A 284 11.20 -11.83 -10.38
C LYS A 284 12.04 -12.50 -11.48
N ASN A 285 12.76 -11.70 -12.28
CA ASN A 285 13.58 -12.19 -13.38
C ASN A 285 14.71 -13.14 -12.93
N ARG A 286 15.35 -12.86 -11.78
CA ARG A 286 16.38 -13.74 -11.21
C ARG A 286 15.82 -15.12 -10.85
N ILE A 287 14.63 -15.17 -10.25
CA ILE A 287 13.99 -16.44 -9.90
C ILE A 287 13.58 -17.17 -11.18
N THR A 288 12.93 -16.48 -12.12
CA THR A 288 12.41 -17.10 -13.35
C THR A 288 13.51 -17.58 -14.30
N HIS A 289 14.72 -17.01 -14.23
CA HIS A 289 15.87 -17.48 -15.02
C HIS A 289 16.27 -18.93 -14.69
N HIS A 290 15.91 -19.42 -13.51
CA HIS A 290 16.14 -20.80 -13.08
C HIS A 290 14.95 -21.73 -13.35
N LEU A 291 13.90 -21.24 -14.01
CA LEU A 291 12.71 -22.01 -14.33
C LEU A 291 12.68 -22.35 -15.81
N GLU A 292 12.58 -23.63 -16.13
CA GLU A 292 12.40 -24.07 -17.51
C GLU A 292 11.09 -23.54 -18.08
N ASN A 293 11.14 -23.02 -19.30
CA ASN A 293 9.97 -22.55 -20.05
C ASN A 293 9.12 -21.46 -19.36
N TYR A 294 9.70 -20.67 -18.44
CA TYR A 294 9.01 -19.55 -17.81
C TYR A 294 9.38 -18.21 -18.46
N THR A 295 8.40 -17.60 -19.15
CA THR A 295 8.57 -16.28 -19.77
C THR A 295 7.80 -15.21 -18.99
N VAL A 296 8.48 -14.12 -18.61
CA VAL A 296 7.85 -12.95 -17.99
C VAL A 296 7.25 -12.06 -19.08
N ASP A 297 5.99 -12.29 -19.42
CA ASP A 297 5.21 -11.43 -20.33
C ASP A 297 4.27 -10.51 -19.54
N TRP A 298 4.75 -9.32 -19.23
CA TRP A 298 3.96 -8.34 -18.48
C TRP A 298 2.77 -7.80 -19.27
N ARG A 299 2.86 -7.73 -20.62
CA ARG A 299 1.75 -7.21 -21.44
C ARG A 299 0.59 -8.17 -21.37
N LYS A 300 0.86 -9.46 -21.59
CA LYS A 300 -0.14 -10.52 -21.44
C LYS A 300 -0.71 -10.57 -20.03
N GLU A 301 0.13 -10.52 -18.99
CA GLU A 301 -0.33 -10.52 -17.60
C GLU A 301 -1.26 -9.32 -17.32
N TYR A 302 -0.92 -8.12 -17.80
CA TYR A 302 -1.69 -6.89 -17.58
C TYR A 302 -3.03 -6.93 -18.31
N SER A 303 -3.03 -7.34 -19.58
CA SER A 303 -4.25 -7.49 -20.37
C SER A 303 -5.18 -8.54 -19.76
N LEU A 304 -4.68 -9.74 -19.44
CA LEU A 304 -5.48 -10.80 -18.81
C LEU A 304 -6.00 -10.38 -17.44
N ARG A 305 -5.24 -9.58 -16.68
CA ARG A 305 -5.68 -9.04 -15.38
C ARG A 305 -6.89 -8.14 -15.52
N LEU A 306 -6.91 -7.25 -16.52
CA LEU A 306 -8.06 -6.39 -16.81
C LEU A 306 -9.26 -7.22 -17.29
N GLN A 307 -9.06 -8.14 -18.22
CA GLN A 307 -10.10 -9.02 -18.77
C GLN A 307 -10.73 -9.94 -17.71
N SER A 308 -9.91 -10.45 -16.79
CA SER A 308 -10.35 -11.40 -15.76
C SER A 308 -10.86 -10.75 -14.47
N SER A 309 -10.70 -9.42 -14.36
CA SER A 309 -11.28 -8.63 -13.28
C SER A 309 -12.73 -8.27 -13.56
N THR A 310 -13.42 -7.70 -12.58
CA THR A 310 -14.76 -7.13 -12.78
C THR A 310 -14.77 -5.90 -13.71
N VAL A 311 -13.60 -5.33 -14.03
CA VAL A 311 -13.47 -4.12 -14.87
C VAL A 311 -13.78 -4.40 -16.33
N LYS A 312 -13.24 -5.51 -16.86
CA LYS A 312 -13.40 -6.03 -18.23
C LYS A 312 -13.08 -5.05 -19.37
N LEU A 313 -12.48 -3.89 -19.09
CA LEU A 313 -12.05 -2.91 -20.08
C LEU A 313 -10.53 -2.99 -20.24
N THR A 314 -10.06 -3.28 -21.46
CA THR A 314 -8.65 -3.55 -21.80
C THR A 314 -8.31 -2.85 -23.11
N PRO A 315 -7.22 -2.05 -23.16
CA PRO A 315 -6.69 -1.54 -24.43
C PRO A 315 -6.23 -2.71 -25.32
N ILE A 316 -6.70 -2.74 -26.57
CA ILE A 316 -6.33 -3.77 -27.57
C ILE A 316 -5.28 -3.20 -28.53
N SER A 317 -5.51 -2.00 -29.05
CA SER A 317 -4.64 -1.40 -30.06
C SER A 317 -4.44 0.10 -29.79
N ILE A 318 -3.28 0.62 -30.16
CA ILE A 318 -2.99 2.05 -30.20
C ILE A 318 -2.47 2.36 -31.60
N ASN A 319 -3.27 3.05 -32.40
CA ASN A 319 -2.93 3.43 -33.76
C ASN A 319 -2.68 4.94 -33.82
N LYS A 320 -1.68 5.35 -34.61
CA LYS A 320 -1.36 6.77 -34.82
C LYS A 320 -1.60 7.13 -36.27
N TYR A 321 -2.50 8.09 -36.51
CA TYR A 321 -2.85 8.60 -37.84
C TYR A 321 -2.48 10.08 -37.91
N GLY A 322 -1.28 10.37 -38.42
CA GLY A 322 -0.71 11.73 -38.35
C GLY A 322 -0.49 12.16 -36.90
N GLU A 323 -1.18 13.21 -36.47
CA GLU A 323 -1.16 13.69 -35.07
C GLU A 323 -2.24 13.06 -34.19
N GLU A 324 -3.22 12.37 -34.79
CA GLU A 324 -4.31 11.71 -34.06
C GLU A 324 -3.84 10.36 -33.50
N ILE A 325 -4.17 10.11 -32.24
CA ILE A 325 -3.97 8.81 -31.58
C ILE A 325 -5.33 8.17 -31.36
N VAL A 326 -5.50 6.94 -31.80
CA VAL A 326 -6.71 6.14 -31.59
C VAL A 326 -6.37 4.98 -30.67
N VAL A 327 -7.03 4.93 -29.52
CA VAL A 327 -6.92 3.80 -28.58
C VAL A 327 -8.20 2.99 -28.65
N GLU A 328 -8.09 1.72 -29.05
CA GLU A 328 -9.21 0.79 -29.12
C GLU A 328 -9.23 -0.11 -27.90
N PHE A 329 -10.43 -0.41 -27.42
CA PHE A 329 -10.70 -1.26 -26.28
C PHE A 329 -11.55 -2.46 -26.70
N ASN A 330 -11.53 -3.52 -25.87
CA ASN A 330 -12.36 -4.70 -26.07
C ASN A 330 -13.85 -4.47 -25.82
N GLU A 331 -14.20 -3.38 -25.13
CA GLU A 331 -15.54 -3.05 -24.70
C GLU A 331 -15.79 -1.55 -24.91
N GLN A 332 -17.05 -1.14 -24.92
CA GLN A 332 -17.43 0.28 -24.94
C GLN A 332 -16.74 1.03 -23.78
N VAL A 333 -16.05 2.14 -24.03
CA VAL A 333 -15.22 2.77 -22.98
C VAL A 333 -16.06 3.28 -21.83
N ILE A 334 -17.15 3.99 -22.17
CA ILE A 334 -18.10 4.57 -21.23
C ILE A 334 -19.40 3.75 -21.31
N PRO A 335 -19.75 2.95 -20.28
CA PRO A 335 -21.03 2.26 -20.25
C PRO A 335 -22.20 3.23 -20.44
N SER A 336 -23.21 2.84 -21.21
CA SER A 336 -24.36 3.70 -21.51
C SER A 336 -25.11 4.15 -20.24
N ASP A 337 -25.25 3.26 -19.25
CA ASP A 337 -25.85 3.55 -17.94
C ASP A 337 -25.01 4.48 -17.05
N LYS A 338 -23.74 4.71 -17.41
CA LYS A 338 -22.80 5.58 -16.67
C LYS A 338 -22.50 6.89 -17.40
N ARG A 339 -23.07 7.14 -18.59
CA ARG A 339 -22.72 8.29 -19.44
C ARG A 339 -22.92 9.63 -18.73
N GLU A 340 -24.07 9.84 -18.10
CA GLU A 340 -24.36 11.08 -17.36
C GLU A 340 -23.35 11.30 -16.23
N LEU A 341 -23.06 10.25 -15.46
CA LEU A 341 -22.10 10.32 -14.35
C LEU A 341 -20.66 10.53 -14.85
N TYR A 342 -20.32 10.00 -16.01
CA TYR A 342 -19.05 10.25 -16.69
C TYR A 342 -18.91 11.72 -17.06
N ILE A 343 -19.94 12.31 -17.69
CA ILE A 343 -19.98 13.73 -18.06
C ILE A 343 -19.82 14.60 -16.80
N LYS A 344 -20.57 14.34 -15.73
CA LYS A 344 -20.42 15.05 -14.45
C LYS A 344 -18.99 15.00 -13.90
N ASN A 345 -18.36 13.82 -13.97
CA ASN A 345 -16.96 13.67 -13.56
C ASN A 345 -16.00 14.44 -14.47
N ALA A 346 -16.17 14.38 -15.78
CA ALA A 346 -15.33 15.10 -16.74
C ALA A 346 -15.43 16.61 -16.55
N THR A 347 -16.65 17.14 -16.43
CA THR A 347 -16.89 18.57 -16.16
C THR A 347 -16.27 19.01 -14.83
N ALA A 348 -16.41 18.21 -13.76
CA ALA A 348 -15.80 18.53 -12.47
C ALA A 348 -14.26 18.57 -12.50
N LEU A 349 -13.63 17.86 -13.46
CA LEU A 349 -12.20 17.90 -13.74
C LEU A 349 -11.78 19.02 -14.70
N GLY A 350 -12.71 19.89 -15.10
CA GLY A 350 -12.46 21.03 -15.97
C GLY A 350 -12.43 20.69 -17.46
N PHE A 351 -13.01 19.57 -17.89
CA PHE A 351 -13.21 19.29 -19.31
C PHE A 351 -14.50 19.95 -19.81
N LYS A 352 -14.42 20.64 -20.95
CA LYS A 352 -15.58 21.14 -21.68
C LYS A 352 -16.21 20.01 -22.50
N ILE A 353 -17.54 19.91 -22.47
CA ILE A 353 -18.30 18.99 -23.30
C ILE A 353 -18.68 19.73 -24.59
N ASN A 354 -18.22 19.24 -25.73
CA ASN A 354 -18.45 19.86 -27.05
C ASN A 354 -19.58 19.19 -27.82
N SER A 355 -19.76 17.88 -27.63
CA SER A 355 -20.91 17.12 -28.12
C SER A 355 -21.20 16.00 -27.13
N GLU A 356 -22.48 15.69 -26.93
CA GLU A 356 -22.89 14.56 -26.10
C GLU A 356 -23.09 13.28 -26.89
N ASP A 357 -23.24 13.33 -28.22
CA ASP A 357 -23.33 12.15 -29.08
C ASP A 357 -22.75 12.39 -30.50
N PRO A 358 -21.61 11.75 -30.86
CA PRO A 358 -20.71 11.04 -29.96
C PRO A 358 -20.15 11.97 -28.88
N LEU A 359 -19.78 11.44 -27.71
CA LEU A 359 -19.23 12.27 -26.64
C LEU A 359 -17.87 12.83 -27.07
N VAL A 360 -17.79 14.16 -27.19
CA VAL A 360 -16.56 14.88 -27.50
C VAL A 360 -16.25 15.82 -26.35
N VAL A 361 -15.08 15.66 -25.74
CA VAL A 361 -14.62 16.50 -24.63
C VAL A 361 -13.30 17.19 -24.98
N SER A 362 -13.09 18.39 -24.45
CA SER A 362 -11.85 19.12 -24.67
C SER A 362 -11.38 19.90 -23.44
N ARG A 363 -10.06 20.01 -23.30
CA ARG A 363 -9.41 20.93 -22.36
C ARG A 363 -8.18 21.57 -23.02
N LYS A 364 -7.10 20.80 -23.24
CA LYS A 364 -5.92 21.19 -24.05
C LYS A 364 -5.74 20.35 -25.30
N GLY A 365 -6.48 19.26 -25.44
CA GLY A 365 -6.71 18.51 -26.66
C GLY A 365 -8.19 18.18 -26.81
N VAL A 366 -8.56 17.58 -27.95
CA VAL A 366 -9.91 17.10 -28.25
C VAL A 366 -9.93 15.58 -28.16
N HIS A 367 -10.87 15.04 -27.39
CA HIS A 367 -11.01 13.60 -27.14
C HIS A 367 -12.43 13.16 -27.52
N SER A 368 -12.55 12.30 -28.52
CA SER A 368 -13.81 11.82 -29.06
C SER A 368 -14.02 10.34 -28.72
N PHE A 369 -15.11 10.03 -28.03
CA PHE A 369 -15.49 8.68 -27.62
C PHE A 369 -16.43 8.07 -28.66
N LEU A 370 -15.98 7.02 -29.34
CA LEU A 370 -16.70 6.33 -30.40
C LEU A 370 -16.81 4.85 -30.06
N GLY A 371 -17.87 4.49 -29.34
CA GLY A 371 -18.11 3.12 -28.87
C GLY A 371 -16.96 2.61 -27.99
N ASN A 372 -16.17 1.68 -28.55
CA ASN A 372 -15.01 1.06 -27.90
C ASN A 372 -13.68 1.78 -28.20
N SER A 373 -13.69 2.94 -28.86
CA SER A 373 -12.47 3.67 -29.20
C SER A 373 -12.48 5.09 -28.64
N ILE A 374 -11.29 5.60 -28.34
CA ILE A 374 -11.06 7.02 -28.01
C ILE A 374 -10.11 7.57 -29.06
N ARG A 375 -10.58 8.59 -29.80
CA ARG A 375 -9.72 9.37 -30.69
C ARG A 375 -9.23 10.60 -29.95
N VAL A 376 -7.94 10.84 -30.03
CA VAL A 376 -7.25 11.89 -29.29
C VAL A 376 -6.50 12.76 -30.29
N LYS A 377 -6.96 14.02 -30.42
CA LYS A 377 -6.35 15.02 -31.29
C LYS A 377 -5.66 16.10 -30.44
N PRO A 378 -4.33 16.23 -30.51
CA PRO A 378 -3.60 17.33 -29.89
C PRO A 378 -4.05 18.68 -30.44
N THR A 379 -4.09 19.72 -29.60
CA THR A 379 -4.19 21.13 -30.05
C THR A 379 -2.96 21.96 -29.67
N GLY A 380 -1.86 21.31 -29.29
CA GLY A 380 -0.59 21.92 -28.86
C GLY A 380 0.40 20.88 -28.27
N ASP A 381 1.48 21.34 -27.63
CA ASP A 381 2.59 20.46 -27.24
C ASP A 381 2.42 19.77 -25.85
N LYS A 382 2.65 18.45 -25.84
CA LYS A 382 3.06 17.57 -24.70
C LYS A 382 2.12 17.21 -23.54
N GLN A 383 0.88 17.71 -23.42
CA GLN A 383 -0.02 17.32 -22.28
C GLN A 383 -1.21 16.40 -22.62
N VAL A 384 -1.31 15.95 -23.87
CA VAL A 384 -2.42 15.13 -24.35
C VAL A 384 -2.54 13.78 -23.64
N LEU A 385 -1.40 13.18 -23.27
CA LEU A 385 -1.40 11.91 -22.54
C LEU A 385 -2.04 12.04 -21.16
N GLU A 386 -1.72 13.08 -20.38
CA GLU A 386 -2.29 13.22 -19.04
C GLU A 386 -3.80 13.47 -19.08
N GLU A 387 -4.30 14.16 -20.11
CA GLU A 387 -5.73 14.31 -20.33
C GLU A 387 -6.43 13.00 -20.65
N LEU A 388 -5.86 12.21 -21.56
CA LEU A 388 -6.34 10.87 -21.84
C LEU A 388 -6.33 10.02 -20.56
N VAL A 389 -5.26 10.10 -19.77
CA VAL A 389 -5.15 9.37 -18.51
C VAL A 389 -6.21 9.81 -17.51
N ASP A 390 -6.50 11.11 -17.36
CA ASP A 390 -7.56 11.61 -16.47
C ASP A 390 -8.94 11.09 -16.90
N LEU A 391 -9.22 11.09 -18.21
CA LEU A 391 -10.46 10.54 -18.78
C LEU A 391 -10.57 9.02 -18.55
N LEU A 392 -9.49 8.27 -18.75
CA LEU A 392 -9.43 6.85 -18.42
C LEU A 392 -9.63 6.61 -16.92
N LYS A 393 -9.05 7.45 -16.05
CA LYS A 393 -9.31 7.37 -14.61
C LYS A 393 -10.79 7.51 -14.30
N ILE A 394 -11.54 8.39 -14.96
CA ILE A 394 -13.00 8.47 -14.80
C ILE A 394 -13.65 7.14 -15.23
N ALA A 395 -13.37 6.66 -16.44
CA ALA A 395 -13.99 5.44 -16.97
C ALA A 395 -13.78 4.23 -16.05
N TYR A 396 -12.53 4.01 -15.62
CA TYR A 396 -12.19 2.88 -14.74
C TYR A 396 -12.76 3.06 -13.33
N ARG A 397 -12.83 4.30 -12.79
CA ARG A 397 -13.43 4.55 -11.47
C ARG A 397 -14.92 4.23 -11.44
N LEU A 398 -15.66 4.51 -12.51
CA LEU A 398 -17.09 4.21 -12.60
C LEU A 398 -17.37 2.73 -12.82
N ARG A 399 -16.44 1.99 -13.43
CA ARG A 399 -16.53 0.54 -13.65
C ARG A 399 -16.09 -0.29 -12.44
N ALA A 400 -15.09 0.18 -11.70
CA ALA A 400 -14.30 -0.67 -10.80
C ALA A 400 -14.23 -0.13 -9.37
N CYS A 401 -15.15 0.76 -8.98
CA CYS A 401 -15.13 1.35 -7.64
C CYS A 401 -15.20 0.27 -6.55
N VAL A 402 -14.20 0.23 -5.66
CA VAL A 402 -14.19 -0.66 -4.48
C VAL A 402 -14.78 0.01 -3.23
N TYR A 403 -15.48 1.13 -3.43
CA TYR A 403 -16.17 1.90 -2.39
C TYR A 403 -15.32 2.30 -1.17
N CYS A 404 -14.00 2.49 -1.35
CA CYS A 404 -13.12 2.92 -0.26
C CYS A 404 -13.33 4.39 0.15
N GLY A 405 -14.03 5.22 -0.62
CA GLY A 405 -14.27 6.62 -0.22
C GLY A 405 -13.02 7.52 -0.13
N ALA A 406 -11.84 7.06 -0.58
CA ALA A 406 -10.59 7.84 -0.55
C ALA A 406 -10.75 9.21 -1.24
N CYS A 407 -11.45 9.22 -2.38
CA CYS A 407 -11.70 10.42 -3.19
C CYS A 407 -12.71 11.40 -2.58
N VAL A 408 -13.50 10.95 -1.59
CA VAL A 408 -14.44 11.81 -0.82
C VAL A 408 -13.75 12.35 0.43
N LEU A 409 -12.84 11.55 1.01
CA LEU A 409 -12.22 11.86 2.29
C LEU A 409 -11.43 13.17 2.29
N TRP A 410 -10.81 13.53 1.17
CA TRP A 410 -9.89 14.66 1.09
C TRP A 410 -10.43 15.86 0.30
N THR A 411 -11.63 15.76 -0.25
CA THR A 411 -12.34 16.90 -0.85
C THR A 411 -13.12 17.67 0.20
N ARG A 412 -13.53 18.90 -0.12
CA ARG A 412 -14.39 19.68 0.77
C ARG A 412 -15.71 18.93 1.02
N ARG A 413 -16.19 18.99 2.26
CA ARG A 413 -17.45 18.34 2.66
C ARG A 413 -18.59 18.81 1.75
N GLY A 414 -19.32 17.84 1.19
CA GLY A 414 -20.43 18.10 0.26
C GLY A 414 -20.02 18.28 -1.20
N SER A 415 -18.74 18.36 -1.55
CA SER A 415 -18.31 18.52 -2.95
C SER A 415 -18.43 17.23 -3.76
N VAL A 416 -18.27 16.08 -3.12
CA VAL A 416 -18.30 14.76 -3.76
C VAL A 416 -19.04 13.80 -2.85
N VAL A 417 -19.90 12.95 -3.43
CA VAL A 417 -20.54 11.82 -2.77
C VAL A 417 -20.10 10.51 -3.42
N LEU A 418 -20.07 9.44 -2.65
CA LEU A 418 -19.86 8.09 -3.18
C LEU A 418 -21.24 7.41 -3.31
N THR A 419 -21.71 7.20 -4.54
CA THR A 419 -22.98 6.53 -4.82
C THR A 419 -22.75 5.06 -5.12
N HIS A 420 -23.83 4.27 -5.25
CA HIS A 420 -23.76 2.89 -5.75
C HIS A 420 -23.11 2.81 -7.14
N SER A 421 -23.17 3.89 -7.92
CA SER A 421 -22.62 3.96 -9.28
C SER A 421 -21.17 4.44 -9.36
N GLY A 422 -20.57 4.79 -8.22
CA GLY A 422 -19.21 5.30 -8.13
C GLY A 422 -19.15 6.72 -7.54
N PRO A 423 -17.98 7.37 -7.59
CA PRO A 423 -17.83 8.72 -7.06
C PRO A 423 -18.52 9.75 -7.98
N GLN A 424 -19.32 10.63 -7.36
CA GLN A 424 -20.10 11.65 -8.03
C GLN A 424 -19.75 13.03 -7.45
N PRO A 425 -19.14 13.92 -8.23
CA PRO A 425 -19.05 15.33 -7.90
C PRO A 425 -20.45 15.96 -7.87
N LEU A 426 -20.71 16.79 -6.88
CA LEU A 426 -21.95 17.57 -6.74
C LEU A 426 -21.76 19.03 -7.15
N VAL A 427 -20.51 19.48 -7.19
CA VAL A 427 -20.08 20.84 -7.55
C VAL A 427 -18.81 20.77 -8.37
N GLU A 428 -18.45 21.87 -9.01
CA GLU A 428 -17.14 22.01 -9.65
C GLU A 428 -16.02 21.97 -8.59
N LEU A 429 -14.95 21.22 -8.87
CA LEU A 429 -13.82 21.07 -7.97
C LEU A 429 -12.75 22.11 -8.29
N SER A 430 -12.14 22.70 -7.26
CA SER A 430 -10.94 23.53 -7.42
C SER A 430 -9.77 22.71 -7.96
N ASP A 431 -8.74 23.35 -8.54
CA ASP A 431 -7.60 22.63 -9.12
C ASP A 431 -6.91 21.68 -8.14
N LYS A 432 -6.76 22.09 -6.87
CA LYS A 432 -6.19 21.22 -5.82
C LYS A 432 -7.12 20.03 -5.53
N GLU A 433 -8.42 20.26 -5.46
CA GLU A 433 -9.40 19.19 -5.25
C GLU A 433 -9.47 18.22 -6.42
N ARG A 434 -9.33 18.69 -7.67
CA ARG A 434 -9.31 17.83 -8.87
C ARG A 434 -8.20 16.79 -8.77
N VAL A 435 -6.97 17.22 -8.45
CA VAL A 435 -5.83 16.30 -8.32
C VAL A 435 -6.06 15.33 -7.18
N VAL A 436 -6.49 15.81 -6.01
CA VAL A 436 -6.79 14.95 -4.86
C VAL A 436 -7.87 13.94 -5.18
N TYR A 437 -9.01 14.38 -5.70
CA TYR A 437 -10.17 13.57 -6.06
C TYR A 437 -9.81 12.38 -6.96
N VAL A 438 -8.89 12.62 -7.91
CA VAL A 438 -8.48 11.62 -8.90
C VAL A 438 -7.32 10.77 -8.40
N GLU A 439 -6.22 11.38 -7.96
CA GLU A 439 -4.97 10.67 -7.68
C GLU A 439 -4.98 9.88 -6.38
N VAL A 440 -5.83 10.26 -5.41
CA VAL A 440 -5.90 9.49 -4.16
C VAL A 440 -6.64 8.16 -4.33
N CYS A 441 -7.46 8.06 -5.37
CA CYS A 441 -8.24 6.86 -5.67
C CYS A 441 -7.30 5.67 -5.98
N PRO A 442 -7.47 4.51 -5.31
CA PRO A 442 -6.69 3.31 -5.59
C PRO A 442 -6.86 2.81 -7.04
N ILE A 443 -8.04 2.96 -7.63
CA ILE A 443 -8.29 2.61 -9.03
C ILE A 443 -7.44 3.47 -9.96
N SER A 444 -7.42 4.78 -9.75
CA SER A 444 -6.58 5.68 -10.54
C SER A 444 -5.10 5.34 -10.41
N ASP A 445 -4.59 5.33 -9.18
CA ASP A 445 -3.14 5.27 -8.94
C ASP A 445 -2.53 3.87 -9.06
N GLN A 446 -3.29 2.81 -8.82
CA GLN A 446 -2.80 1.45 -8.94
C GLN A 446 -3.24 0.82 -10.25
N LEU A 447 -4.55 0.76 -10.53
CA LEU A 447 -5.04 0.09 -11.74
C LEU A 447 -4.72 0.89 -13.00
N VAL A 448 -5.17 2.14 -13.10
CA VAL A 448 -4.98 2.92 -14.33
C VAL A 448 -3.50 3.24 -14.54
N GLU A 449 -2.88 3.89 -13.55
CA GLU A 449 -1.50 4.37 -13.67
C GLU A 449 -0.45 3.25 -13.87
N LYS A 450 -0.59 2.09 -13.23
CA LYS A 450 0.42 1.01 -13.35
C LYS A 450 0.11 -0.05 -14.39
N ILE A 451 -1.15 -0.22 -14.81
CA ILE A 451 -1.54 -1.27 -15.75
C ILE A 451 -2.02 -0.65 -17.05
N VAL A 452 -3.09 0.14 -17.01
CA VAL A 452 -3.73 0.69 -18.22
C VAL A 452 -2.78 1.60 -18.98
N VAL A 453 -2.15 2.56 -18.29
CA VAL A 453 -1.19 3.48 -18.93
C VAL A 453 0.01 2.70 -19.46
N SER A 454 0.47 1.66 -18.78
CA SER A 454 1.56 0.82 -19.27
C SER A 454 1.21 0.07 -20.56
N LEU A 455 -0.03 -0.39 -20.71
CA LEU A 455 -0.52 -0.97 -21.96
C LEU A 455 -0.61 0.10 -23.07
N VAL A 456 -1.20 1.25 -22.77
CA VAL A 456 -1.37 2.37 -23.72
C VAL A 456 -0.03 2.93 -24.21
N THR A 457 0.96 3.08 -23.33
CA THR A 457 2.27 3.63 -23.70
C THR A 457 3.29 2.55 -24.05
N SER A 458 2.91 1.27 -24.02
CA SER A 458 3.83 0.17 -24.30
C SER A 458 5.05 0.11 -23.36
N ASP A 459 4.96 0.69 -22.16
CA ASP A 459 6.03 0.80 -21.16
C ASP A 459 5.53 0.52 -19.73
N TYR A 460 6.01 -0.58 -19.12
CA TYR A 460 5.65 -0.97 -17.74
C TYR A 460 6.16 -0.01 -16.66
N LYS A 461 7.02 0.96 -16.99
CA LYS A 461 7.52 2.01 -16.08
C LYS A 461 6.80 3.35 -16.25
N SER A 462 5.80 3.44 -17.13
CA SER A 462 5.12 4.70 -17.44
C SER A 462 4.44 5.37 -16.24
N PHE A 463 4.12 4.63 -15.17
CA PHE A 463 3.65 5.20 -13.90
C PHE A 463 4.67 6.11 -13.19
N LYS A 464 5.95 6.09 -13.59
CA LYS A 464 7.04 6.94 -13.09
C LYS A 464 7.33 8.15 -13.99
N ARG A 465 6.54 8.37 -15.06
CA ARG A 465 6.74 9.49 -15.98
C ARG A 465 6.73 10.84 -15.25
N LYS A 466 7.50 11.81 -15.77
CA LYS A 466 7.67 13.14 -15.16
C LYS A 466 6.39 13.98 -15.17
N THR A 467 5.53 13.78 -16.17
CA THR A 467 4.29 14.53 -16.39
C THR A 467 3.15 14.15 -15.45
N ARG A 468 3.27 13.02 -14.73
CA ARG A 468 2.21 12.51 -13.87
C ARG A 468 1.93 13.47 -12.72
N ALA A 469 0.68 13.93 -12.62
CA ALA A 469 0.19 14.74 -11.51
C ALA A 469 0.32 13.98 -10.17
N ARG A 470 0.59 14.70 -9.08
CA ARG A 470 0.70 14.13 -7.73
C ARG A 470 -0.19 14.92 -6.78
N PRO A 471 -0.96 14.25 -5.91
CA PRO A 471 -1.97 14.90 -5.07
C PRO A 471 -1.38 15.85 -4.03
N MET A 472 -0.10 15.70 -3.69
CA MET A 472 0.64 16.52 -2.73
C MET A 472 2.09 16.68 -3.19
N GLY A 473 2.25 17.50 -4.22
CA GLY A 473 3.52 18.11 -4.62
C GLY A 473 3.54 19.55 -4.14
#